data_AF-A0A7X7J0P0-F1
#
_entry.id   AF-A0A7X7J0P0-F1
#
_cell.length_a   1.000
_cell.length_b   1.000
_cell.length_c   1.000
_cell.angle_alpha   90.00
_cell.angle_beta   90.00
_cell.angle_gamma   90.00
#
_symmetry.space_group_name_H-M   'P 1'
#
loop_
_entity.id
_entity.type
_entity.pdbx_description
1 polymer ?
#
loop_
_entity_poly.entity_id
_entity_poly.type
_entity_poly.pdbx_seq_one_letter_code
_entity_poly.pdbx_strand_id
1 'polypeptide(L)'
;MNDHIMSGEQPNNEPAPPDDLADVDIYCLRCGYNLRGLSGDPRRCPECGNMIPLGKGTIPEPVVAAELQSMGQSIERYAMPWCLGAVLFAGWGLVQASLTRNAGSYVVIAAESGIVVLGLWLLFIRAFRSGCRGRRGWGALALKYNVFGLLIIVLAVVAVAPLAWAANVTFPAGLPQKASTLVVFVLFVTLLGIGNRALDRRLRRSQELLLRDLAIDRIKRRLQKRLTRPPRRGFFGR
;
A
#
# COMPACT_ATOMS: atom_id res chain seq x y z
N MET A 1 4.42 -68.68 -50.64
CA MET A 1 3.88 -67.31 -50.71
C MET A 1 3.14 -67.07 -49.40
N ASN A 2 3.83 -66.53 -48.41
CA ASN A 2 3.28 -66.08 -47.13
C ASN A 2 3.84 -64.68 -46.91
N ASP A 3 3.01 -63.66 -47.12
CA ASP A 3 3.37 -62.27 -46.87
C ASP A 3 3.01 -61.92 -45.42
N HIS A 4 4.01 -61.97 -44.54
CA HIS A 4 3.90 -61.40 -43.20
C HIS A 4 4.09 -59.88 -43.28
N ILE A 5 2.97 -59.15 -43.32
CA ILE A 5 2.92 -57.70 -43.12
C ILE A 5 3.09 -57.42 -41.62
N MET A 6 4.30 -56.98 -41.24
CA MET A 6 4.58 -56.41 -39.93
C MET A 6 4.08 -54.95 -39.92
N SER A 7 2.87 -54.72 -39.39
CA SER A 7 2.38 -53.38 -39.07
C SER A 7 3.19 -52.82 -37.90
N GLY A 8 4.16 -51.97 -38.20
CA GLY A 8 4.88 -51.17 -37.21
C GLY A 8 3.96 -50.08 -36.65
N GLU A 9 3.56 -50.22 -35.40
CA GLU A 9 2.84 -49.20 -34.64
C GLU A 9 3.81 -48.02 -34.38
N GLN A 10 3.58 -46.89 -35.05
CA GLN A 10 4.35 -45.68 -34.79
C GLN A 10 4.03 -45.18 -33.37
N PRO A 11 5.05 -44.88 -32.54
CA PRO A 11 4.81 -44.29 -31.23
C PRO A 11 4.13 -42.94 -31.40
N ASN A 12 2.98 -42.77 -30.75
CA ASN A 12 2.24 -41.51 -30.66
C ASN A 12 3.17 -40.41 -30.11
N ASN A 13 3.68 -39.57 -31.00
CA ASN A 13 4.28 -38.29 -30.64
C ASN A 13 3.15 -37.35 -30.20
N GLU A 14 2.73 -37.48 -28.94
CA GLU A 14 1.94 -36.43 -28.29
C GLU A 14 2.79 -35.15 -28.30
N PRO A 15 2.32 -34.06 -28.96
CA PRO A 15 3.07 -32.81 -28.99
C PRO A 15 3.26 -32.33 -27.55
N ALA A 16 4.52 -32.03 -27.20
CA ALA A 16 4.87 -31.51 -25.89
C ALA A 16 3.95 -30.33 -25.53
N PRO A 17 3.40 -30.27 -24.31
CA PRO A 17 2.52 -29.19 -23.91
C PRO A 17 3.24 -27.84 -24.09
N PRO A 18 2.53 -26.79 -24.53
CA PRO A 18 3.14 -25.50 -24.84
C PRO A 18 3.92 -24.94 -23.66
N ASP A 19 5.12 -24.45 -23.95
CA ASP A 19 6.18 -24.00 -23.00
C ASP A 19 5.79 -22.74 -22.19
N ASP A 20 4.59 -22.20 -22.39
CA ASP A 20 4.08 -20.99 -21.73
C ASP A 20 3.90 -21.13 -20.20
N LEU A 21 3.95 -22.36 -19.67
CA LEU A 21 3.90 -22.62 -18.23
C LEU A 21 5.28 -22.52 -17.55
N ALA A 22 6.38 -22.51 -18.32
CA ALA A 22 7.74 -22.46 -17.77
C ALA A 22 8.09 -21.10 -17.15
N ASP A 23 7.34 -20.03 -17.47
CA ASP A 23 7.67 -18.67 -17.04
C ASP A 23 6.84 -18.15 -15.86
N VAL A 24 6.06 -19.03 -15.21
CA VAL A 24 5.24 -18.66 -14.05
C VAL A 24 6.08 -18.69 -12.78
N ASP A 25 6.16 -17.56 -12.05
CA ASP A 25 6.80 -17.51 -10.73
C ASP A 25 6.09 -18.47 -9.76
N ILE A 26 6.83 -19.44 -9.19
CA ILE A 26 6.33 -20.39 -8.19
C ILE A 26 6.77 -19.96 -6.80
N TYR A 27 5.86 -19.84 -5.84
CA TYR A 27 6.18 -19.44 -4.45
C TYR A 27 5.92 -20.57 -3.45
N CYS A 28 6.81 -20.74 -2.47
CA CYS A 28 6.58 -21.68 -1.39
C CYS A 28 5.39 -21.23 -0.51
N LEU A 29 4.38 -22.10 -0.37
CA LEU A 29 3.21 -21.78 0.44
C LEU A 29 3.49 -21.74 1.96
N ARG A 30 4.66 -22.20 2.41
CA ARG A 30 5.04 -22.14 3.83
C ARG A 30 5.84 -20.88 4.16
N CYS A 31 6.96 -20.63 3.47
CA CYS A 31 7.86 -19.50 3.78
C CYS A 31 7.77 -18.31 2.82
N GLY A 32 7.19 -18.46 1.62
CA GLY A 32 7.09 -17.38 0.63
C GLY A 32 8.30 -17.20 -0.30
N TYR A 33 9.32 -18.06 -0.20
CA TYR A 33 10.48 -18.05 -1.10
C TYR A 33 10.07 -18.25 -2.58
N ASN A 34 10.69 -17.50 -3.49
CA ASN A 34 10.49 -17.65 -4.94
C ASN A 34 11.32 -18.83 -5.45
N LEU A 35 10.65 -19.77 -6.09
CA LEU A 35 11.21 -21.04 -6.55
C LEU A 35 11.52 -21.02 -8.05
N ARG A 36 11.34 -19.87 -8.73
CA ARG A 36 11.69 -19.71 -10.14
C ARG A 36 13.18 -19.93 -10.37
N GLY A 37 13.50 -20.63 -11.47
CA GLY A 37 14.88 -20.82 -11.91
C GLY A 37 15.73 -21.81 -11.10
N LEU A 38 15.12 -22.53 -10.13
CA LEU A 38 15.80 -23.65 -9.48
C LEU A 38 15.85 -24.84 -10.43
N SER A 39 17.05 -25.13 -10.94
CA SER A 39 17.37 -26.35 -11.69
C SER A 39 17.37 -27.57 -10.74
N GLY A 40 16.22 -28.22 -10.59
CA GLY A 40 16.07 -29.40 -9.71
C GLY A 40 14.61 -29.76 -9.46
N ASP A 41 14.37 -30.74 -8.55
CA ASP A 41 13.03 -31.14 -8.14
C ASP A 41 12.33 -29.99 -7.39
N PRO A 42 11.39 -29.24 -8.01
CA PRO A 42 10.79 -28.05 -7.42
C PRO A 42 9.83 -28.38 -6.26
N ARG A 43 9.75 -29.67 -5.90
CA ARG A 43 8.98 -30.17 -4.78
C ARG A 43 9.53 -29.71 -3.44
N ARG A 44 10.81 -29.38 -3.29
CA ARG A 44 11.35 -29.04 -1.96
C ARG A 44 11.89 -27.62 -1.90
N CYS A 45 11.30 -26.80 -1.03
CA CYS A 45 11.79 -25.44 -0.82
C CYS A 45 13.16 -25.45 -0.12
N PRO A 46 14.19 -24.77 -0.66
CA PRO A 46 15.54 -24.76 -0.08
C PRO A 46 15.60 -24.05 1.28
N GLU A 47 14.77 -23.03 1.50
CA GLU A 47 14.76 -22.26 2.74
C GLU A 47 14.12 -23.01 3.92
N CYS A 48 13.03 -23.76 3.69
CA CYS A 48 12.24 -24.34 4.78
C CYS A 48 12.07 -25.87 4.70
N GLY A 49 12.64 -26.52 3.69
CA GLY A 49 12.58 -27.98 3.49
C GLY A 49 11.18 -28.55 3.20
N ASN A 50 10.17 -27.68 3.05
CA ASN A 50 8.79 -28.10 2.91
C ASN A 50 8.52 -28.68 1.52
N MET A 51 7.85 -29.84 1.48
CA MET A 51 7.37 -30.44 0.24
C MET A 51 6.19 -29.63 -0.31
N ILE A 52 6.27 -29.25 -1.57
CA ILE A 52 5.27 -28.49 -2.31
C ILE A 52 4.53 -29.52 -3.16
N PRO A 53 3.23 -29.71 -2.95
CA PRO A 53 2.44 -30.60 -3.79
C PRO A 53 2.34 -29.96 -5.19
N LEU A 54 3.28 -30.31 -6.07
CA LEU A 54 3.18 -29.98 -7.49
C LEU A 54 1.91 -30.65 -8.03
N GLY A 55 0.94 -29.83 -8.43
CA GLY A 55 -0.42 -30.24 -8.81
C GLY A 55 -1.54 -29.60 -8.00
N LYS A 56 -1.26 -28.99 -6.84
CA LYS A 56 -2.29 -28.30 -6.02
C LYS A 56 -1.79 -26.97 -5.50
N GLY A 57 -1.92 -25.93 -6.32
CA GLY A 57 -2.04 -24.55 -5.86
C GLY A 57 -0.79 -23.70 -6.02
N THR A 58 -0.27 -23.58 -7.24
CA THR A 58 0.33 -22.30 -7.65
C THR A 58 -0.77 -21.24 -7.50
N ILE A 59 -0.51 -20.19 -6.74
CA ILE A 59 -1.43 -19.03 -6.73
C ILE A 59 -1.12 -18.29 -8.02
N PRO A 60 -2.07 -18.17 -8.96
CA PRO A 60 -1.80 -17.46 -10.20
C PRO A 60 -1.44 -16.01 -9.87
N GLU A 61 -0.38 -15.48 -10.49
CA GLU A 61 0.00 -14.07 -10.38
C GLU A 61 -1.20 -13.10 -10.58
N PRO A 62 -2.16 -13.31 -11.51
CA PRO A 62 -3.32 -12.43 -11.62
C PRO A 62 -4.19 -12.39 -10.35
N VAL A 63 -4.23 -13.46 -9.55
CA VAL A 63 -4.94 -13.49 -8.27
C VAL A 63 -4.20 -12.67 -7.22
N VAL A 64 -2.86 -12.76 -7.20
CA VAL A 64 -2.02 -11.93 -6.34
C VAL A 64 -2.13 -10.46 -6.72
N ALA A 65 -2.06 -10.13 -8.01
CA ALA A 65 -2.20 -8.78 -8.55
C ALA A 65 -3.56 -8.17 -8.22
N ALA A 66 -4.67 -8.92 -8.37
CA ALA A 66 -6.00 -8.45 -8.00
C ALA A 66 -6.13 -8.16 -6.49
N GLU A 67 -5.57 -9.03 -5.63
CA GLU A 67 -5.60 -8.79 -4.19
C GLU A 67 -4.68 -7.61 -3.81
N LEU A 68 -3.50 -7.49 -4.44
CA LEU A 68 -2.60 -6.34 -4.30
C LEU A 68 -3.29 -5.03 -4.69
N GLN A 69 -4.01 -5.00 -5.81
CA GLN A 69 -4.76 -3.83 -6.25
C GLN A 69 -5.86 -3.47 -5.23
N SER A 70 -6.55 -4.46 -4.67
CA SER A 70 -7.55 -4.24 -3.61
C SER A 70 -6.94 -3.70 -2.31
N MET A 71 -5.73 -4.14 -1.96
CA MET A 71 -5.01 -3.69 -0.76
C MET A 71 -4.38 -2.31 -0.96
N GLY A 72 -3.78 -2.04 -2.12
CA GLY A 72 -3.18 -0.75 -2.47
C GLY A 72 -4.21 0.37 -2.39
N GLN A 73 -5.40 0.16 -2.94
CA GLN A 73 -6.51 1.11 -2.84
C GLN A 73 -6.92 1.39 -1.38
N SER A 74 -6.79 0.43 -0.47
CA SER A 74 -7.12 0.66 0.94
C SER A 74 -6.08 1.55 1.63
N ILE A 75 -4.79 1.34 1.40
CA ILE A 75 -3.72 2.13 2.03
C ILE A 75 -3.75 3.58 1.52
N GLU A 76 -3.89 3.77 0.21
CA GLU A 76 -4.00 5.11 -0.40
C GLU A 76 -5.21 5.87 0.16
N ARG A 77 -6.35 5.19 0.38
CA ARG A 77 -7.55 5.78 1.01
C ARG A 77 -7.36 6.22 2.45
N TYR A 78 -6.46 5.59 3.22
CA TYR A 78 -6.26 5.93 4.63
C TYR A 78 -5.12 6.94 4.86
N ALA A 79 -4.09 6.94 4.02
CA ALA A 79 -2.95 7.84 4.18
C ALA A 79 -3.22 9.27 3.65
N MET A 80 -3.99 9.39 2.57
CA MET A 80 -4.23 10.69 1.91
C MET A 80 -5.09 11.67 2.74
N PRO A 81 -6.18 11.26 3.43
CA PRO A 81 -6.96 12.14 4.28
C PRO A 81 -6.16 12.67 5.48
N TRP A 82 -5.12 11.93 5.87
CA TRP A 82 -4.27 12.25 7.01
C TRP A 82 -3.34 13.43 6.72
N CYS A 83 -2.63 13.35 5.59
CA CYS A 83 -1.84 14.46 5.09
C CYS A 83 -2.76 15.66 4.81
N LEU A 84 -3.93 15.46 4.19
CA LEU A 84 -4.86 16.55 3.92
C LEU A 84 -5.37 17.22 5.21
N GLY A 85 -5.70 16.45 6.24
CA GLY A 85 -6.13 16.96 7.54
C GLY A 85 -5.06 17.81 8.22
N ALA A 86 -3.82 17.31 8.29
CA ALA A 86 -2.68 18.06 8.84
C ALA A 86 -2.32 19.32 8.02
N VAL A 87 -2.66 19.33 6.74
CA VAL A 87 -2.45 20.46 5.81
C VAL A 87 -3.52 21.54 5.98
N LEU A 88 -4.79 21.16 6.00
CA LEU A 88 -5.89 22.07 6.30
C LEU A 88 -5.69 22.71 7.67
N PHE A 89 -5.13 21.94 8.60
CA PHE A 89 -4.78 22.35 9.94
C PHE A 89 -3.69 23.43 10.01
N ALA A 90 -2.50 23.14 9.47
CA ALA A 90 -1.38 24.08 9.49
C ALA A 90 -1.69 25.34 8.68
N GLY A 91 -2.39 25.17 7.55
CA GLY A 91 -2.88 26.27 6.73
C GLY A 91 -3.85 27.16 7.49
N TRP A 92 -4.87 26.59 8.14
CA TRP A 92 -5.88 27.38 8.87
C TRP A 92 -5.31 28.12 10.07
N GLY A 93 -4.39 27.51 10.82
CA GLY A 93 -3.69 28.18 11.93
C GLY A 93 -2.87 29.39 11.46
N LEU A 94 -2.20 29.27 10.31
CA LEU A 94 -1.45 30.39 9.70
C LEU A 94 -2.37 31.50 9.18
N VAL A 95 -3.49 31.15 8.54
CA VAL A 95 -4.51 32.11 8.08
C VAL A 95 -5.13 32.86 9.26
N GLN A 96 -5.41 32.17 10.36
CA GLN A 96 -5.96 32.82 11.54
C GLN A 96 -4.93 33.74 12.19
N ALA A 97 -3.68 33.27 12.36
CA ALA A 97 -2.59 34.06 12.93
C ALA A 97 -2.31 35.37 12.16
N SER A 98 -2.53 35.40 10.84
CA SER A 98 -2.37 36.61 10.04
C SER A 98 -3.56 37.59 10.15
N LEU A 99 -4.74 37.13 10.56
CA LEU A 99 -5.97 37.94 10.53
C LEU A 99 -6.32 38.64 11.85
N THR A 100 -5.79 38.23 13.01
CA THR A 100 -6.17 38.85 14.30
C THR A 100 -4.99 39.29 15.17
N ARG A 101 -5.15 40.38 15.93
CA ARG A 101 -4.12 40.92 16.83
C ARG A 101 -4.04 40.19 18.19
N ASN A 102 -4.93 39.24 18.48
CA ASN A 102 -5.08 38.64 19.82
C ASN A 102 -4.37 37.29 19.95
N ALA A 103 -3.15 37.31 20.48
CA ALA A 103 -2.28 36.13 20.65
C ALA A 103 -2.91 34.97 21.46
N GLY A 104 -3.76 35.27 22.46
CA GLY A 104 -4.26 34.27 23.43
C GLY A 104 -5.26 33.26 22.87
N SER A 105 -6.18 33.70 22.01
CA SER A 105 -7.20 32.83 21.38
C SER A 105 -6.60 31.81 20.40
N TYR A 106 -5.40 32.05 19.87
CA TYR A 106 -4.74 31.13 18.95
C TYR A 106 -4.17 29.90 19.62
N VAL A 107 -3.64 30.04 20.83
CA VAL A 107 -3.02 28.93 21.56
C VAL A 107 -4.07 27.86 21.84
N VAL A 108 -5.28 28.27 22.22
CA VAL A 108 -6.40 27.35 22.49
C VAL A 108 -6.84 26.64 21.22
N ILE A 109 -7.12 27.38 20.15
CA ILE A 109 -7.57 26.79 18.88
C ILE A 109 -6.50 25.85 18.30
N ALA A 110 -5.22 26.25 18.33
CA ALA A 110 -4.12 25.41 17.87
C ALA A 110 -3.94 24.14 18.73
N ALA A 111 -4.12 24.25 20.05
CA ALA A 111 -4.00 23.11 20.96
C ALA A 111 -5.15 22.11 20.78
N GLU A 112 -6.40 22.55 20.81
CA GLU A 112 -7.59 21.69 20.64
C GLU A 112 -7.52 20.90 19.34
N SER A 113 -7.20 21.63 18.28
CA SER A 113 -7.11 21.04 16.98
C SER A 113 -5.90 20.09 16.91
N GLY A 114 -4.76 20.41 17.54
CA GLY A 114 -3.58 19.56 17.58
C GLY A 114 -3.86 18.21 18.25
N ILE A 115 -4.72 18.22 19.27
CA ILE A 115 -5.25 17.01 19.91
C ILE A 115 -6.08 16.19 18.92
N VAL A 116 -6.96 16.82 18.13
CA VAL A 116 -7.77 16.11 17.12
C VAL A 116 -6.87 15.45 16.07
N VAL A 117 -5.88 16.19 15.57
CA VAL A 117 -4.88 15.67 14.62
C VAL A 117 -4.12 14.51 15.26
N LEU A 118 -3.57 14.65 16.47
CA LEU A 118 -2.91 13.54 17.15
C LEU A 118 -3.83 12.32 17.35
N GLY A 119 -5.10 12.54 17.71
CA GLY A 119 -6.10 11.48 17.87
C GLY A 119 -6.35 10.71 16.58
N LEU A 120 -6.59 11.43 15.48
CA LEU A 120 -6.72 10.83 14.14
C LEU A 120 -5.46 10.04 13.75
N TRP A 121 -4.27 10.46 14.22
CA TRP A 121 -2.98 9.88 13.85
C TRP A 121 -2.81 8.52 14.49
N LEU A 122 -3.13 8.47 15.78
CA LEU A 122 -3.14 7.25 16.56
C LEU A 122 -4.17 6.26 15.99
N LEU A 123 -5.34 6.75 15.57
CA LEU A 123 -6.33 5.91 14.88
C LEU A 123 -5.79 5.36 13.55
N PHE A 124 -5.10 6.18 12.76
CA PHE A 124 -4.44 5.73 11.54
C PHE A 124 -3.37 4.68 11.82
N ILE A 125 -2.46 4.91 12.76
CA ILE A 125 -1.42 3.93 13.14
C ILE A 125 -2.08 2.63 13.60
N ARG A 126 -3.15 2.72 14.39
CA ARG A 126 -3.88 1.54 14.88
C ARG A 126 -4.54 0.78 13.74
N ALA A 127 -5.18 1.48 12.80
CA ALA A 127 -5.80 0.90 11.60
C ALA A 127 -4.75 0.29 10.65
N PHE A 128 -3.63 0.97 10.45
CA PHE A 128 -2.51 0.49 9.64
C PHE A 128 -1.89 -0.76 10.26
N ARG A 129 -1.61 -0.73 11.57
CA ARG A 129 -1.11 -1.89 12.33
C ARG A 129 -2.07 -3.07 12.25
N SER A 130 -3.38 -2.83 12.39
CA SER A 130 -4.38 -3.90 12.31
C SER A 130 -4.48 -4.48 10.90
N GLY A 131 -4.39 -3.64 9.86
CA GLY A 131 -4.31 -4.04 8.46
C GLY A 131 -3.08 -4.91 8.15
N CYS A 132 -1.92 -4.51 8.66
CA CYS A 132 -0.67 -5.28 8.55
C CYS A 132 -0.58 -6.49 9.50
N ARG A 133 -1.61 -6.71 10.34
CA ARG A 133 -1.69 -7.82 11.31
C ARG A 133 -0.46 -7.96 12.21
N GLY A 134 0.24 -6.86 12.49
CA GLY A 134 1.43 -6.89 13.33
C GLY A 134 2.66 -7.61 12.75
N ARG A 135 2.74 -7.83 11.42
CA ARG A 135 3.92 -8.45 10.78
C ARG A 135 5.22 -7.67 10.99
N ARG A 136 6.34 -8.35 11.26
CA ARG A 136 7.67 -7.71 11.36
C ARG A 136 7.91 -6.81 10.13
N GLY A 137 8.36 -5.57 10.37
CA GLY A 137 8.59 -4.57 9.32
C GLY A 137 7.51 -3.49 9.19
N TRP A 138 6.28 -3.71 9.66
CA TRP A 138 5.21 -2.68 9.56
C TRP A 138 5.61 -1.38 10.27
N GLY A 139 6.26 -1.48 11.43
CA GLY A 139 6.69 -0.33 12.22
C GLY A 139 7.74 0.52 11.50
N ALA A 140 8.70 -0.12 10.82
CA ALA A 140 9.72 0.58 10.03
C ALA A 140 9.09 1.30 8.82
N LEU A 141 8.11 0.68 8.16
CA LEU A 141 7.38 1.30 7.06
C LEU A 141 6.53 2.48 7.54
N ALA A 142 5.79 2.31 8.64
CA ALA A 142 5.02 3.37 9.27
C ALA A 142 5.94 4.53 9.70
N LEU A 143 7.07 4.25 10.34
CA LEU A 143 8.04 5.26 10.74
C LEU A 143 8.57 6.03 9.53
N LYS A 144 8.96 5.35 8.45
CA LYS A 144 9.38 6.01 7.19
C LYS A 144 8.29 6.92 6.66
N TYR A 145 7.05 6.45 6.59
CA TYR A 145 5.91 7.25 6.11
C TYR A 145 5.73 8.53 6.94
N ASN A 146 5.81 8.41 8.26
CA ASN A 146 5.69 9.53 9.18
C ASN A 146 6.85 10.53 9.07
N VAL A 147 8.09 10.03 9.05
CA VAL A 147 9.28 10.89 8.93
C VAL A 147 9.25 11.68 7.63
N PHE A 148 8.95 11.03 6.50
CA PHE A 148 8.85 11.73 5.23
C PHE A 148 7.64 12.65 5.15
N GLY A 149 6.48 12.26 5.68
CA GLY A 149 5.30 13.12 5.75
C GLY A 149 5.57 14.39 6.55
N LEU A 150 6.19 14.25 7.73
CA LEU A 150 6.64 15.38 8.55
C LEU A 150 7.65 16.25 7.81
N LEU A 151 8.63 15.65 7.14
CA LEU A 151 9.61 16.40 6.35
C LEU A 151 8.95 17.23 5.25
N ILE A 152 7.98 16.68 4.52
CA ILE A 152 7.24 17.41 3.48
C ILE A 152 6.46 18.58 4.09
N ILE A 153 5.81 18.36 5.25
CA ILE A 153 5.09 19.43 5.97
C ILE A 153 6.06 20.53 6.37
N VAL A 154 7.19 20.20 6.99
CA VAL A 154 8.22 21.16 7.41
C VAL A 154 8.72 21.96 6.20
N LEU A 155 9.06 21.29 5.10
CA LEU A 155 9.53 21.96 3.87
C LEU A 155 8.46 22.89 3.27
N ALA A 156 7.19 22.45 3.24
CA ALA A 156 6.10 23.28 2.76
C ALA A 156 5.86 24.51 3.66
N VAL A 157 5.93 24.34 4.99
CA VAL A 157 5.80 25.45 5.94
C VAL A 157 6.96 26.44 5.78
N VAL A 158 8.21 25.95 5.73
CA VAL A 158 9.40 26.79 5.56
C VAL A 158 9.36 27.55 4.22
N ALA A 159 8.86 26.93 3.15
CA ALA A 159 8.72 27.58 1.86
C ALA A 159 7.64 28.68 1.83
N VAL A 160 6.54 28.48 2.58
CA VAL A 160 5.35 29.34 2.49
C VAL A 160 5.31 30.41 3.58
N ALA A 161 5.88 30.16 4.76
CA ALA A 161 5.85 31.07 5.90
C ALA A 161 6.44 32.48 5.60
N PRO A 162 7.57 32.62 4.88
CA PRO A 162 8.11 33.95 4.54
C PRO A 162 7.16 34.74 3.63
N LEU A 163 6.50 34.08 2.68
CA LEU A 163 5.52 34.70 1.78
C LEU A 163 4.28 35.15 2.54
N ALA A 164 3.79 34.33 3.46
CA ALA A 164 2.67 34.67 4.34
C ALA A 164 3.00 35.89 5.21
N TRP A 165 4.20 35.91 5.80
CA TRP A 165 4.67 37.03 6.62
C TRP A 165 4.80 38.31 5.78
N ALA A 166 5.47 38.25 4.62
CA ALA A 166 5.63 39.39 3.73
C ALA A 166 4.28 39.96 3.26
N ALA A 167 3.33 39.10 2.91
CA ALA A 167 1.98 39.51 2.54
C ALA A 167 1.27 40.25 3.69
N ASN A 168 1.43 39.76 4.92
CA ASN A 168 0.81 40.36 6.09
C ASN A 168 1.40 41.74 6.46
N VAL A 169 2.71 41.93 6.23
CA VAL A 169 3.39 43.22 6.46
C VAL A 169 3.08 44.23 5.35
N THR A 170 2.96 43.76 4.11
CA THR A 170 2.85 44.64 2.93
C THR A 170 1.42 45.14 2.70
N PHE A 171 0.41 44.30 2.94
CA PHE A 171 -0.98 44.63 2.62
C PHE A 171 -1.76 45.01 3.88
N PRO A 172 -2.31 46.24 3.97
CA PRO A 172 -3.19 46.61 5.06
C PRO A 172 -4.46 45.74 5.05
N ALA A 173 -5.12 45.65 6.21
CA ALA A 173 -6.30 44.81 6.39
C ALA A 173 -7.38 45.13 5.35
N GLY A 174 -7.74 44.15 4.52
CA GLY A 174 -8.67 44.35 3.41
C GLY A 174 -8.71 43.22 2.37
N LEU A 175 -9.38 43.46 1.24
CA LEU A 175 -9.47 42.55 0.09
C LEU A 175 -8.09 42.04 -0.41
N PRO A 176 -7.03 42.88 -0.52
CA PRO A 176 -5.71 42.44 -0.96
C PRO A 176 -5.08 41.40 -0.01
N GLN A 177 -5.27 41.58 1.30
CA GLN A 177 -4.77 40.64 2.31
C GLN A 177 -5.47 39.27 2.19
N LYS A 178 -6.79 39.25 1.98
CA LYS A 178 -7.55 38.00 1.80
C LYS A 178 -7.10 37.24 0.55
N ALA A 179 -6.89 37.96 -0.56
CA ALA A 179 -6.43 37.36 -1.81
C ALA A 179 -5.02 36.76 -1.67
N SER A 180 -4.08 37.50 -1.07
CA SER A 180 -2.71 37.00 -0.82
C SER A 180 -2.71 35.76 0.09
N THR A 181 -3.55 35.75 1.12
CA THR A 181 -3.70 34.61 2.03
C THR A 181 -4.21 33.36 1.30
N LEU A 182 -5.19 33.52 0.40
CA LEU A 182 -5.69 32.43 -0.43
C LEU A 182 -4.60 31.87 -1.35
N VAL A 183 -3.81 32.75 -1.99
CA VAL A 183 -2.69 32.33 -2.87
C VAL A 183 -1.65 31.53 -2.09
N VAL A 184 -1.25 32.01 -0.92
CA VAL A 184 -0.31 31.33 0.00
C VAL A 184 -0.86 29.95 0.39
N PHE A 185 -2.15 29.86 0.70
CA PHE A 185 -2.80 28.59 1.03
C PHE A 185 -2.83 27.60 -0.15
N VAL A 186 -3.19 28.07 -1.35
CA VAL A 186 -3.20 27.23 -2.56
C VAL A 186 -1.79 26.73 -2.88
N LEU A 187 -0.77 27.58 -2.75
CA LEU A 187 0.63 27.20 -2.94
C LEU A 187 1.04 26.11 -1.94
N PHE A 188 0.69 26.27 -0.67
CA PHE A 188 0.95 25.29 0.38
C PHE A 188 0.33 23.92 0.04
N VAL A 189 -0.97 23.88 -0.25
CA VAL A 189 -1.68 22.64 -0.62
C VAL A 189 -1.04 21.99 -1.85
N THR A 190 -0.62 22.80 -2.84
CA THR A 190 0.02 22.31 -4.06
C THR A 190 1.37 21.65 -3.77
N LEU A 191 2.24 22.30 -2.98
CA LEU A 191 3.53 21.75 -2.56
C LEU A 191 3.37 20.42 -1.82
N LEU A 192 2.35 20.32 -0.98
CA LEU A 192 2.02 19.10 -0.24
C LEU A 192 1.50 18.00 -1.15
N GLY A 193 0.65 18.33 -2.12
CA GLY A 193 0.22 17.39 -3.15
C GLY A 193 1.39 16.83 -3.96
N ILE A 194 2.33 17.70 -4.38
CA ILE A 194 3.54 17.30 -5.10
C ILE A 194 4.43 16.42 -4.22
N GLY A 195 4.70 16.85 -2.98
CA GLY A 195 5.50 16.10 -2.01
C GLY A 195 4.92 14.72 -1.72
N ASN A 196 3.60 14.62 -1.51
CA ASN A 196 2.92 13.35 -1.28
C ASN A 196 3.02 12.41 -2.49
N ARG A 197 2.87 12.93 -3.72
CA ARG A 197 3.07 12.12 -4.94
C ARG A 197 4.51 11.62 -5.06
N ALA A 198 5.49 12.46 -4.72
CA ALA A 198 6.90 12.05 -4.72
C ALA A 198 7.18 10.99 -3.64
N LEU A 199 6.58 11.15 -2.47
CA LEU A 199 6.66 10.18 -1.38
C LEU A 199 6.07 8.84 -1.77
N ASP A 200 4.86 8.85 -2.35
CA ASP A 200 4.20 7.64 -2.81
C ASP A 200 5.09 6.88 -3.80
N ARG A 201 5.63 7.57 -4.82
CA ARG A 201 6.54 6.94 -5.79
C ARG A 201 7.77 6.31 -5.13
N ARG A 202 8.36 6.96 -4.12
CA ARG A 202 9.53 6.43 -3.40
C ARG A 202 9.18 5.23 -2.52
N LEU A 203 8.05 5.29 -1.82
CA LEU A 203 7.64 4.24 -0.88
C LEU A 203 6.94 3.06 -1.55
N ARG A 204 6.42 3.24 -2.77
CA ARG A 204 5.70 2.20 -3.54
C ARG A 204 6.49 0.90 -3.61
N ARG A 205 7.80 0.94 -3.89
CA ARG A 205 8.65 -0.26 -3.93
C ARG A 205 8.73 -1.00 -2.59
N SER A 206 8.88 -0.26 -1.48
CA SER A 206 8.93 -0.86 -0.14
C SER A 206 7.56 -1.37 0.32
N GLN A 207 6.49 -0.68 -0.07
CA GLN A 207 5.12 -1.09 0.21
C GLN A 207 4.75 -2.34 -0.57
N GLU A 208 5.14 -2.44 -1.84
CA GLU A 208 4.80 -3.57 -2.71
C GLU A 208 5.31 -4.90 -2.16
N LEU A 209 6.55 -4.94 -1.66
CA LEU A 209 7.10 -6.15 -1.02
C LEU A 209 6.27 -6.58 0.20
N LEU A 210 5.93 -5.64 1.08
CA LEU A 210 5.15 -5.92 2.29
C LEU A 210 3.69 -6.26 1.97
N LEU A 211 3.11 -5.62 0.95
CA LEU A 211 1.77 -5.88 0.47
C LEU A 211 1.65 -7.24 -0.20
N ARG A 212 2.67 -7.65 -0.97
CA ARG A 212 2.69 -8.96 -1.64
C ARG A 212 2.70 -10.08 -0.61
N ASP A 213 3.53 -9.93 0.40
CA ASP A 213 3.59 -10.79 1.57
C ASP A 213 2.23 -10.94 2.28
N LEU A 214 1.53 -9.82 2.49
CA LEU A 214 0.20 -9.81 3.11
C LEU A 214 -0.87 -10.41 2.19
N ALA A 215 -0.81 -10.15 0.89
CA ALA A 215 -1.73 -10.66 -0.11
C ALA A 215 -1.66 -12.18 -0.19
N ILE A 216 -0.45 -12.74 -0.32
CA ILE A 216 -0.19 -14.18 -0.31
C ILE A 216 -0.77 -14.81 0.97
N ASP A 217 -0.55 -14.19 2.12
CA ASP A 217 -1.06 -14.67 3.40
C ASP A 217 -2.59 -14.67 3.47
N ARG A 218 -3.22 -13.64 2.93
CA ARG A 218 -4.68 -13.52 2.91
C ARG A 218 -5.28 -14.59 2.00
N ILE A 219 -4.68 -14.82 0.84
CA ILE A 219 -5.08 -15.86 -0.11
C ILE A 219 -4.94 -17.23 0.54
N LYS A 220 -3.78 -17.55 1.15
CA LYS A 220 -3.55 -18.80 1.89
C LYS A 220 -4.64 -19.05 2.93
N ARG A 221 -4.98 -18.05 3.75
CA ARG A 221 -6.04 -18.20 4.76
C ARG A 221 -7.43 -18.39 4.15
N ARG A 222 -7.75 -17.68 3.05
CA ARG A 222 -9.03 -17.87 2.34
C ARG A 222 -9.12 -19.29 1.76
N LEU A 223 -8.05 -19.80 1.17
CA LEU A 223 -7.97 -21.17 0.65
C LEU A 223 -8.09 -22.20 1.78
N GLN A 224 -7.32 -22.04 2.86
CA GLN A 224 -7.40 -22.93 4.02
C GLN A 224 -8.82 -22.96 4.60
N LYS A 225 -9.46 -21.80 4.78
CA LYS A 225 -10.87 -21.72 5.24
C LYS A 225 -11.85 -22.39 4.28
N ARG A 226 -11.59 -22.40 2.97
CA ARG A 226 -12.44 -23.10 1.99
C ARG A 226 -12.22 -24.61 2.04
N LEU A 227 -10.98 -25.06 2.23
CA LEU A 227 -10.62 -26.48 2.33
C LEU A 227 -11.08 -27.11 3.66
N THR A 228 -11.06 -26.35 4.77
CA THR A 228 -11.53 -26.84 6.08
C THR A 228 -13.02 -26.72 6.28
N ARG A 229 -13.76 -26.07 5.36
CA ARG A 229 -15.22 -26.04 5.44
C ARG A 229 -15.72 -27.45 5.16
N PRO A 230 -16.50 -28.06 6.06
CA PRO A 230 -17.10 -29.35 5.76
C PRO A 230 -17.92 -29.22 4.47
N PRO A 231 -17.91 -30.24 3.60
CA PRO A 231 -18.74 -30.22 2.40
C PRO A 231 -20.17 -29.89 2.80
N ARG A 232 -20.78 -28.88 2.16
CA ARG A 232 -22.17 -28.52 2.42
C ARG A 232 -23.01 -29.78 2.26
N ARG A 233 -23.51 -30.33 3.38
CA ARG A 233 -24.50 -31.41 3.37
C ARG A 233 -25.75 -30.84 2.70
N GLY A 234 -25.93 -31.10 1.42
CA GLY A 234 -27.17 -30.75 0.72
C GLY A 234 -26.99 -30.48 -0.76
N PHE A 235 -27.22 -31.52 -1.57
CA PHE A 235 -28.15 -31.44 -2.72
C PHE A 235 -28.54 -32.82 -3.30
N PHE A 236 -27.94 -33.93 -2.87
CA PHE A 236 -28.28 -35.28 -3.37
C PHE A 236 -29.10 -36.11 -2.37
N GLY A 237 -30.20 -35.54 -1.88
CA GLY A 237 -31.10 -36.24 -0.95
C GLY A 237 -32.56 -35.95 -1.24
N ARG A 238 -33.02 -36.32 -2.44
CA ARG A 238 -34.41 -36.67 -2.77
C ARG A 238 -34.40 -37.64 -3.94
#